data_AF-A0A2D7Q358-F1
#
_entry.id   AF-A0A2D7Q358-F1
#
_cell.length_a   1.000
_cell.length_b   1.000
_cell.length_c   1.000
_cell.angle_alpha   90.00
_cell.angle_beta   90.00
_cell.angle_gamma   90.00
#
_symmetry.space_group_name_H-M   'P 1'
#
loop_
_entity.id
_entity.type
_entity.pdbx_description
1 polymer ?
#
loop_
_entity_poly.entity_id
_entity_poly.type
_entity_poly.pdbx_seq_one_letter_code
_entity_poly.pdbx_strand_id
1 'polypeptide(L)' 'MEIVVVKQSNKKDLFNIDYNNSSEPCLPCKSECEKINKKINGQKLSKIKNTDIPHILKVFDL' A
#
# COMPACT_ATOMS: atom_id res chain seq x y z
N MET A 1 -24.36 6.73 -31.11
CA MET A 1 -23.55 6.22 -29.98
C MET A 1 -22.22 6.92 -30.06
N GLU A 2 -21.98 7.89 -29.20
CA GLU A 2 -20.66 8.52 -29.09
C GLU A 2 -19.71 7.55 -28.39
N ILE A 3 -18.59 7.25 -29.04
CA ILE A 3 -17.51 6.49 -28.42
C ILE A 3 -16.71 7.49 -27.57
N VAL A 4 -16.99 7.51 -26.27
CA VAL A 4 -16.19 8.27 -25.30
C VAL A 4 -14.86 7.54 -25.13
N VAL A 5 -13.81 8.06 -25.76
CA VAL A 5 -12.44 7.59 -25.55
C VAL A 5 -11.99 8.04 -24.15
N VAL A 6 -12.06 7.12 -23.19
CA VAL A 6 -11.52 7.34 -21.84
C VAL A 6 -9.99 7.37 -21.98
N LYS A 7 -9.41 8.57 -21.92
CA LYS A 7 -7.97 8.79 -21.90
C LYS A 7 -7.42 8.05 -20.67
N GLN A 8 -6.73 6.93 -20.89
CA GLN A 8 -6.11 6.14 -19.83
C GLN A 8 -5.10 7.04 -19.12
N SER A 9 -5.48 7.57 -17.96
CA SER A 9 -4.58 8.25 -17.05
C SER A 9 -3.55 7.21 -16.64
N ASN A 10 -2.27 7.54 -16.85
CA ASN A 10 -1.13 6.70 -16.51
C ASN A 10 -1.33 6.18 -15.08
N LYS A 11 -1.72 4.90 -14.96
CA LYS A 11 -2.24 4.32 -13.73
C LYS A 11 -1.03 4.13 -12.83
N LYS A 12 -0.68 5.17 -12.07
CA LYS A 12 0.38 5.08 -11.06
C LYS A 12 0.02 3.91 -10.17
N ASP A 13 0.85 2.87 -10.21
CA ASP A 13 0.71 1.76 -9.30
C ASP A 13 1.03 2.28 -7.91
N LEU A 14 -0.03 2.65 -7.17
CA LEU A 14 0.08 3.23 -5.83
C LEU A 14 0.74 2.24 -4.84
N PHE A 15 0.93 0.99 -5.24
CA PHE A 15 1.57 -0.06 -4.44
C PHE A 15 3.02 -0.31 -4.85
N ASN A 16 3.50 0.32 -5.92
CA ASN A 16 4.91 0.28 -6.29
C ASN A 16 5.67 1.35 -5.49
N ILE A 17 6.00 1.01 -4.25
CA ILE A 17 6.74 1.88 -3.34
C ILE A 17 8.22 1.86 -3.74
N ASP A 18 8.67 2.93 -4.42
CA ASP A 18 10.08 3.18 -4.68
C ASP A 18 10.73 3.86 -3.47
N TYR A 19 11.41 3.06 -2.65
CA TYR A 19 12.14 3.55 -1.48
C TYR A 19 13.28 4.52 -1.85
N ASN A 20 13.80 4.50 -3.09
CA ASN A 20 14.87 5.42 -3.52
C ASN A 20 14.38 6.84 -3.81
N ASN A 21 13.06 7.06 -3.87
CA ASN A 21 12.45 8.36 -4.14
C ASN A 21 11.64 8.90 -2.94
N SER A 22 11.85 8.31 -1.77
CA SER A 22 11.21 8.70 -0.51
C SER A 22 12.19 9.49 0.34
N SER A 23 11.68 10.50 1.08
CA SER A 23 12.47 11.17 2.12
C SER A 23 12.93 10.16 3.17
N GLU A 24 14.15 10.31 3.70
CA GLU A 24 14.62 9.45 4.79
C GLU A 24 13.68 9.58 6.00
N PRO A 25 13.00 8.49 6.41
CA PRO A 25 12.10 8.54 7.55
C PRO A 25 12.89 8.70 8.85
N CYS A 26 12.29 9.36 9.83
CA CYS A 26 12.79 9.34 11.20
C CYS A 26 12.95 7.89 11.70
N LEU A 27 13.91 7.59 12.59
CA LEU A 27 14.12 6.22 13.10
C LEU A 27 12.83 5.49 13.54
N PRO A 28 11.92 6.11 14.33
CA PRO A 28 10.68 5.45 14.68
C PRO A 28 9.74 5.29 13.47
N CYS A 29 9.66 6.30 12.60
CA CYS A 29 8.89 6.24 11.36
C CYS A 29 9.34 5.05 10.49
N LYS A 30 10.66 4.86 10.34
CA LYS A 30 11.26 3.75 9.58
C LYS A 30 10.86 2.40 10.15
N SER A 31 10.97 2.26 11.48
CA SER A 31 10.62 1.02 12.18
C SER A 31 9.16 0.63 11.95
N GLU A 32 8.24 1.59 12.03
CA GLU A 32 6.82 1.35 11.75
C GLU A 32 6.55 1.02 10.28
N CYS A 33 7.18 1.74 9.34
CA CYS A 33 7.07 1.43 7.91
C CYS A 33 7.57 0.01 7.58
N GLU A 34 8.66 -0.45 8.20
CA GLU A 34 9.17 -1.81 8.04
C GLU A 34 8.19 -2.88 8.57
N LYS A 35 7.52 -2.61 9.70
CA LYS A 35 6.47 -3.50 10.26
C LYS A 35 5.28 -3.61 9.31
N ILE A 36 4.81 -2.48 8.77
CA ILE A 36 3.75 -2.44 7.76
C ILE A 36 4.17 -3.24 6.53
N ASN A 37 5.35 -2.95 5.99
CA ASN A 37 5.86 -3.59 4.79
C ASN A 37 5.92 -5.12 4.95
N LYS A 38 6.42 -5.64 6.08
CA LYS A 38 6.42 -7.09 6.38
C LYS A 38 5.02 -7.68 6.46
N LYS A 39 4.02 -6.90 6.90
CA LYS A 39 2.66 -7.37 7.14
C LYS A 39 1.81 -7.41 5.87
N ILE A 40 1.92 -6.41 5.00
CA ILE A 40 1.00 -6.24 3.84
C ILE A 40 1.68 -6.19 2.48
N ASN A 41 3.01 -5.97 2.38
CA ASN A 41 3.65 -5.87 1.08
C ASN A 41 3.65 -7.24 0.36
N GLY A 42 3.45 -7.21 -0.96
CA GLY A 42 3.33 -8.42 -1.79
C GLY A 42 1.99 -9.16 -1.68
N GLN A 43 1.08 -8.74 -0.79
CA GLN A 43 -0.28 -9.28 -0.75
C GLN A 43 -1.17 -8.59 -1.77
N LYS A 44 -1.90 -9.38 -2.57
CA LYS A 44 -2.97 -8.82 -3.44
C LYS A 44 -4.18 -8.51 -2.56
N LEU A 45 -4.73 -7.29 -2.67
CA LEU A 45 -5.94 -6.89 -1.93
C LEU A 45 -7.11 -7.86 -2.12
N SER A 46 -7.25 -8.44 -3.33
CA SER A 46 -8.28 -9.43 -3.64
C SER A 46 -8.12 -10.77 -2.90
N LYS A 47 -6.97 -11.03 -2.30
CA LYS A 47 -6.70 -12.23 -1.50
C LYS A 47 -6.90 -12.01 0.00
N ILE A 48 -7.09 -10.77 0.43
CA ILE A 48 -7.35 -10.44 1.83
C ILE A 48 -8.80 -10.81 2.16
N LYS A 49 -9.02 -11.67 3.15
CA LYS A 49 -10.37 -11.99 3.60
C LYS A 49 -10.86 -10.90 4.55
N ASN A 50 -12.17 -10.68 4.58
CA ASN A 50 -12.78 -9.73 5.52
C ASN A 50 -12.45 -10.06 6.99
N THR A 51 -12.23 -11.33 7.31
CA THR A 51 -11.79 -11.79 8.63
C THR A 51 -10.39 -11.33 9.02
N ASP A 52 -9.55 -11.03 8.02
CA ASP A 52 -8.15 -10.67 8.21
C ASP A 52 -7.98 -9.15 8.34
N ILE A 53 -8.98 -8.37 7.89
CA ILE A 53 -9.00 -6.91 7.94
C ILE A 53 -8.72 -6.36 9.35
N PRO A 54 -9.36 -6.85 10.44
CA PRO A 54 -9.08 -6.35 11.78
C PRO A 54 -7.62 -6.58 12.19
N HIS A 55 -7.05 -7.72 11.81
CA HIS A 55 -5.66 -8.06 12.12
C HIS A 55 -4.69 -7.19 11.31
N ILE A 56 -5.00 -6.92 10.04
CA ILE A 56 -4.20 -6.08 9.14
C ILE A 56 -4.23 -4.60 9.59
N LEU A 57 -5.41 -4.09 9.94
CA LEU A 57 -5.59 -2.70 10.42
C LEU A 57 -5.01 -2.45 11.81
N LYS A 58 -4.76 -3.52 12.58
CA LYS A 58 -3.92 -3.49 13.79
C LYS A 58 -2.46 -3.30 13.41
N VAL A 59 -2.15 -2.16 12.83
CA VAL A 59 -0.79 -1.78 12.41
C VAL A 59 0.00 -1.29 13.61
N PHE A 60 -0.67 -0.58 14.51
CA PHE A 60 -0.15 -0.10 15.78
C PHE A 60 -0.89 -0.83 16.89
N ASP A 61 -0.20 -1.67 17.65
CA ASP A 61 -0.66 -1.99 19.00
C ASP A 61 -0.34 -0.73 19.84
N LEU A 62 -1.38 0.04 20.17
CA LEU A 62 -1.31 1.12 21.16
C LEU A 62 -1.26 0.52 22.57
#